data_AF-A0A543JNZ4-F1
#
_entry.id   AF-A0A543JNZ4-F1
#
_cell.length_a   1.000
_cell.length_b   1.000
_cell.length_c   1.000
_cell.angle_alpha   90.00
_cell.angle_beta   90.00
_cell.angle_gamma   90.00
#
_symmetry.space_group_name_H-M   'P 1'
#
loop_
_entity.id
_entity.type
_entity.pdbx_description
1 polymer ?
#
loop_
_entity_poly.entity_id
_entity_poly.type
_entity_poly.pdbx_seq_one_letter_code
_entity_poly.pdbx_strand_id
1 'polypeptide(L)'
;MNVEPPTTRAARPRRARWRAGAAAAAGVTALAATLVAWPVTTASAAIGAGTYTVKNVGSGHCLDVPNGTSTAGVQLQQASCGTAGSQQWTLTAVSGGYRISSVATGLCVGVQGASTSAGKAVQQVACTGGAGQTWTVTASGGNYRLVDTNSTKCMNIKDGSTAVGAGVQINSCDSVPTKQWTLTPANGVTTTTSTSTSTSTSTTTSTTTTTSTSNPPAGVATGYASQNGGTTGGQGGARVRATSGTQIHQALCSRASSSTPIIIEVEGTINHGNTAKVSGDSCSTAAGVIELKQISNVTIIGVGSGAVFDQLGIHIRESRNIIIRNVTIRNVKKSGSPTSNGGDAIGMESNVRNVWVDHTTLLASGGESEGYDGLFDMKDDTQYVTLSYSTLRNSGRGGLVGSSESDRSNGFVTYHHNLYENIDSRTPLLRGGIGHMYNNYYVNLNESGINSRAGARAKVDNNYFKNSKDVLGTFYTSEAGYWHVNGNIFDNITWSAPGTDTNPAGPDVTSTTIVSIPYGFRLDPANCVPAIIGQTAGANTGMKESNGSC
;
A
#
# COMPACT_ATOMS: atom_id res chain seq x y z
N MET A 1 51.86 72.36 23.57
CA MET A 1 51.01 73.06 24.55
C MET A 1 49.90 72.12 24.96
N ASN A 2 49.95 71.72 26.23
CA ASN A 2 48.93 71.15 27.13
C ASN A 2 48.09 69.96 26.61
N VAL A 3 48.41 68.69 26.92
CA VAL A 3 48.49 67.96 28.21
C VAL A 3 47.11 67.46 28.70
N GLU A 4 46.91 66.14 28.57
CA GLU A 4 45.98 65.21 29.27
C GLU A 4 46.03 65.35 30.81
N PRO A 5 45.08 64.87 31.67
CA PRO A 5 44.78 63.41 31.80
C PRO A 5 43.37 63.01 32.35
N PRO A 6 43.11 61.68 32.46
CA PRO A 6 41.87 61.10 33.00
C PRO A 6 41.93 60.85 34.53
N THR A 7 40.79 60.65 35.19
CA THR A 7 40.75 60.15 36.58
C THR A 7 39.75 59.02 36.82
N THR A 8 40.29 58.01 37.48
CA THR A 8 39.75 56.77 38.04
C THR A 8 38.78 56.98 39.22
N ARG A 9 37.93 56.00 39.58
CA ARG A 9 38.12 55.12 40.77
C ARG A 9 36.85 54.35 41.24
N ALA A 10 37.06 53.04 41.35
CA ALA A 10 36.49 51.94 42.14
C ALA A 10 35.47 52.12 43.31
N ALA A 11 34.64 51.06 43.43
CA ALA A 11 34.38 50.19 44.60
C ALA A 11 33.31 50.51 45.69
N ARG A 12 32.23 49.71 45.61
CA ARG A 12 31.75 48.71 46.62
C ARG A 12 31.01 49.21 47.91
N PRO A 13 30.38 48.30 48.71
CA PRO A 13 28.92 48.20 48.90
C PRO A 13 28.44 48.62 50.31
N ARG A 14 27.13 48.81 50.51
CA ARG A 14 26.53 48.93 51.85
C ARG A 14 25.70 47.69 52.20
N ARG A 15 26.12 46.99 53.25
CA ARG A 15 25.38 45.96 53.99
C ARG A 15 24.78 46.56 55.27
N ALA A 16 23.88 45.76 55.85
CA ALA A 16 23.36 45.75 57.21
C ALA A 16 22.02 46.49 57.39
N ARG A 17 21.01 46.00 58.11
CA ARG A 17 20.55 44.72 58.74
C ARG A 17 19.36 45.15 59.65
N TRP A 18 18.82 44.26 60.47
CA TRP A 18 17.84 44.45 61.58
C TRP A 18 16.38 44.26 61.13
N ARG A 19 15.51 43.41 61.72
CA ARG A 19 15.48 42.40 62.82
C ARG A 19 14.21 41.54 62.54
N ALA A 20 14.26 40.20 62.51
CA ALA A 20 14.05 39.22 63.60
C ALA A 20 12.67 39.21 64.30
N GLY A 21 12.03 38.03 64.28
CA GLY A 21 10.87 37.60 65.10
C GLY A 21 9.67 37.17 64.25
N ALA A 22 9.02 36.01 64.39
CA ALA A 22 9.08 34.92 65.36
C ALA A 22 8.51 33.63 64.72
N ALA A 23 8.87 32.49 65.31
CA ALA A 23 8.43 31.16 64.90
C ALA A 23 6.96 30.87 65.25
N ALA A 24 6.28 30.13 64.39
CA ALA A 24 5.13 29.31 64.76
C ALA A 24 5.24 27.97 64.03
N ALA A 25 5.50 26.91 64.78
CA ALA A 25 5.38 25.54 64.32
C ALA A 25 3.92 25.09 64.49
N ALA A 26 3.30 24.62 63.42
CA ALA A 26 2.12 23.77 63.46
C ALA A 26 2.20 22.83 62.25
N GLY A 27 2.33 21.53 62.52
CA GLY A 27 2.32 20.51 61.48
C GLY A 27 0.95 20.40 60.81
N VAL A 28 0.92 19.74 59.65
CA VAL A 28 -0.14 18.83 59.19
C VAL A 28 0.16 18.38 57.75
N THR A 29 0.25 17.05 57.61
CA THR A 29 0.01 16.19 56.44
C THR A 29 0.85 16.32 55.18
N ALA A 30 1.58 15.23 54.89
CA ALA A 30 1.98 14.85 53.54
C ALA A 30 0.73 14.78 52.64
N LEU A 31 0.66 15.66 51.64
CA LEU A 31 -0.24 15.48 50.51
C LEU A 31 0.29 14.32 49.66
N ALA A 32 -0.24 13.13 49.93
CA ALA A 32 -0.29 12.09 48.91
C ALA A 32 -1.17 12.63 47.78
N ALA A 33 -0.54 13.10 46.70
CA ALA A 33 -1.24 13.37 45.46
C ALA A 33 -1.75 12.02 44.92
N THR A 34 -2.97 11.65 45.29
CA THR A 34 -3.71 10.62 44.59
C THR A 34 -3.88 11.11 43.16
N LEU A 35 -3.11 10.54 42.24
CA LEU A 35 -3.36 10.60 40.81
C LEU A 35 -4.74 10.00 40.59
N VAL A 36 -5.76 10.86 40.54
CA VAL A 36 -7.04 10.49 39.96
C VAL A 36 -6.76 10.32 38.48
N ALA A 37 -6.60 9.07 38.06
CA ALA A 37 -6.58 8.71 36.65
C ALA A 37 -7.92 9.14 36.05
N TRP A 38 -7.94 10.29 35.37
CA TRP A 38 -9.04 10.61 34.47
C TRP A 38 -9.09 9.50 33.41
N PRO A 39 -10.27 8.94 33.09
CA PRO A 39 -10.37 8.02 31.97
C PRO A 39 -9.88 8.77 30.74
N VAL A 40 -8.73 8.35 30.20
CA VAL A 40 -8.29 8.76 28.88
C VAL A 40 -9.38 8.25 27.95
N THR A 41 -10.23 9.16 27.47
CA THR A 41 -11.15 8.84 26.38
C THR A 41 -10.26 8.45 25.20
N THR A 42 -10.28 7.16 24.86
CA THR A 42 -9.58 6.61 23.72
C THR A 42 -9.84 7.50 22.51
N ALA A 43 -8.78 8.05 21.91
CA ALA A 43 -8.88 8.71 20.63
C ALA A 43 -9.64 7.77 19.69
N SER A 44 -10.73 8.27 19.09
CA SER A 44 -11.47 7.52 18.09
C SER A 44 -10.47 7.10 17.00
N ALA A 45 -10.37 5.79 16.73
CA ALA A 45 -9.44 5.27 15.74
C ALA A 45 -9.60 6.04 14.42
N ALA A 46 -8.49 6.38 13.77
CA ALA A 46 -8.53 6.99 12.45
C ALA A 46 -9.28 6.04 11.51
N ILE A 47 -10.40 6.51 10.92
CA ILE A 47 -11.14 5.73 9.92
C ILE A 47 -10.24 5.57 8.70
N GLY A 48 -9.93 4.32 8.36
CA GLY A 48 -9.18 3.95 7.15
C GLY A 48 -10.10 3.67 5.96
N ALA A 49 -9.50 3.39 4.81
CA ALA A 49 -10.24 2.86 3.66
C ALA A 49 -10.95 1.55 4.02
N GLY A 50 -12.10 1.30 3.40
CA GLY A 50 -12.92 0.12 3.69
C GLY A 50 -14.40 0.34 3.45
N THR A 51 -15.21 -0.69 3.71
CA THR A 51 -16.66 -0.62 3.57
C THR A 51 -17.32 -0.43 4.92
N TYR A 52 -18.17 0.60 5.01
CA TYR A 52 -18.81 1.03 6.24
C TYR A 52 -20.31 1.17 6.06
N THR A 53 -21.04 0.90 7.13
CA THR A 53 -22.36 1.49 7.35
C THR A 53 -22.17 2.87 7.96
N VAL A 54 -22.73 3.90 7.34
CA VAL A 54 -22.58 5.31 7.77
C VAL A 54 -23.89 5.74 8.43
N LYS A 55 -23.92 5.76 9.76
CA LYS A 55 -25.13 6.04 10.56
C LYS A 55 -25.09 7.46 11.10
N ASN A 56 -26.16 8.22 10.90
CA ASN A 56 -26.29 9.58 11.41
C ASN A 56 -26.50 9.55 12.93
N VAL A 57 -25.77 10.39 13.65
CA VAL A 57 -25.84 10.44 15.12
C VAL A 57 -27.16 11.05 15.60
N GLY A 58 -27.69 12.05 14.90
CA GLY A 58 -28.91 12.75 15.29
C GLY A 58 -30.20 11.96 15.09
N SER A 59 -30.29 11.16 14.02
CA SER A 59 -31.51 10.39 13.69
C SER A 59 -31.40 8.90 14.00
N GLY A 60 -30.19 8.35 14.11
CA GLY A 60 -29.96 6.91 14.20
C GLY A 60 -30.22 6.14 12.89
N HIS A 61 -30.50 6.82 11.79
CA HIS A 61 -30.70 6.24 10.46
C HIS A 61 -29.40 6.20 9.64
N CYS A 62 -29.36 5.34 8.64
CA CYS A 62 -28.18 5.11 7.81
C CYS A 62 -28.27 5.87 6.49
N LEU A 63 -27.12 6.35 6.00
CA LEU A 63 -26.97 6.91 4.65
C LEU A 63 -27.39 5.84 3.62
N ASP A 64 -28.28 6.20 2.71
CA ASP A 64 -28.95 5.26 1.81
C ASP A 64 -29.10 5.84 0.40
N VAL A 65 -28.97 4.96 -0.61
CA VAL A 65 -29.40 5.24 -1.98
C VAL A 65 -30.89 4.94 -2.08
N PRO A 66 -31.76 5.91 -2.43
CA PRO A 66 -33.20 5.69 -2.51
C PRO A 66 -33.57 4.50 -3.39
N ASN A 67 -34.26 3.53 -2.79
CA ASN A 67 -34.68 2.28 -3.44
C ASN A 67 -33.53 1.47 -4.08
N GLY A 68 -32.27 1.73 -3.70
CA GLY A 68 -31.09 1.09 -4.31
C GLY A 68 -30.91 1.37 -5.81
N THR A 69 -31.55 2.41 -6.37
CA THR A 69 -31.49 2.70 -7.81
C THR A 69 -30.06 2.98 -8.30
N SER A 70 -29.71 2.56 -9.51
CA SER A 70 -28.43 2.89 -10.17
C SER A 70 -28.47 4.20 -10.97
N THR A 71 -29.56 4.97 -10.91
CA THR A 71 -29.69 6.25 -11.60
C THR A 71 -28.76 7.31 -11.00
N ALA A 72 -27.85 7.84 -11.82
CA ALA A 72 -27.00 8.97 -11.45
C ALA A 72 -27.80 10.26 -11.29
N GLY A 73 -27.36 11.14 -10.39
CA GLY A 73 -28.03 12.40 -10.05
C GLY A 73 -29.12 12.28 -8.98
N VAL A 74 -29.39 11.08 -8.47
CA VAL A 74 -30.35 10.87 -7.38
C VAL A 74 -29.75 11.37 -6.06
N GLN A 75 -30.47 12.25 -5.37
CA GLN A 75 -30.11 12.72 -4.03
C GLN A 75 -30.15 11.56 -3.03
N LEU A 76 -29.11 11.43 -2.21
CA LEU A 76 -29.05 10.44 -1.15
C LEU A 76 -30.01 10.80 -0.01
N GLN A 77 -30.45 9.80 0.73
CA GLN A 77 -31.37 9.96 1.85
C GLN A 77 -30.83 9.26 3.10
N GLN A 78 -31.54 9.40 4.22
CA GLN A 78 -31.42 8.48 5.35
C GLN A 78 -32.55 7.45 5.35
N ALA A 79 -32.26 6.22 5.76
CA ALA A 79 -33.25 5.16 5.93
C ALA A 79 -32.98 4.30 7.18
N SER A 80 -33.95 3.49 7.59
CA SER A 80 -33.74 2.47 8.63
C SER A 80 -32.53 1.60 8.29
N CYS A 81 -31.60 1.48 9.22
CA CYS A 81 -30.36 0.74 9.03
C CYS A 81 -30.63 -0.76 8.82
N GLY A 82 -30.02 -1.33 7.79
CA GLY A 82 -30.03 -2.75 7.45
C GLY A 82 -28.71 -3.16 6.81
N THR A 83 -28.73 -4.27 6.07
CA THR A 83 -27.54 -4.86 5.45
C THR A 83 -27.50 -4.71 3.93
N ALA A 84 -28.46 -3.97 3.35
CA ALA A 84 -28.53 -3.76 1.91
C ALA A 84 -27.30 -3.03 1.38
N GLY A 85 -26.84 -3.39 0.17
CA GLY A 85 -25.71 -2.72 -0.49
C GLY A 85 -25.94 -1.22 -0.73
N SER A 86 -27.19 -0.74 -0.74
CA SER A 86 -27.54 0.68 -0.83
C SER A 86 -27.17 1.49 0.42
N GLN A 87 -26.85 0.81 1.52
CA GLN A 87 -26.47 1.40 2.81
C GLN A 87 -25.02 1.06 3.21
N GLN A 88 -24.30 0.37 2.33
CA GLN A 88 -22.88 0.07 2.49
C GLN A 88 -22.08 1.00 1.58
N TRP A 89 -21.10 1.67 2.18
CA TRP A 89 -20.32 2.72 1.53
C TRP A 89 -18.85 2.38 1.58
N THR A 90 -18.24 2.25 0.41
CA THR A 90 -16.81 2.01 0.28
C THR A 90 -16.08 3.34 0.27
N LEU A 91 -15.28 3.58 1.30
CA LEU A 91 -14.33 4.67 1.38
C LEU A 91 -13.04 4.24 0.66
N THR A 92 -12.81 4.80 -0.53
CA THR A 92 -11.57 4.62 -1.28
C THR A 92 -10.67 5.83 -1.03
N ALA A 93 -9.47 5.63 -0.49
CA ALA A 93 -8.53 6.72 -0.30
C ALA A 93 -8.15 7.36 -1.66
N VAL A 94 -8.20 8.69 -1.73
CA VAL A 94 -7.78 9.49 -2.89
C VAL A 94 -6.95 10.67 -2.38
N SER A 95 -6.29 11.41 -3.29
CA SER A 95 -5.58 12.62 -2.90
C SER A 95 -6.53 13.61 -2.21
N GLY A 96 -6.18 14.05 -1.00
CA GLY A 96 -6.95 15.01 -0.21
C GLY A 96 -8.12 14.43 0.61
N GLY A 97 -8.42 13.13 0.55
CA GLY A 97 -9.49 12.52 1.35
C GLY A 97 -9.94 11.15 0.85
N TYR A 98 -11.25 10.94 0.84
CA TYR A 98 -11.89 9.71 0.40
C TYR A 98 -12.86 9.99 -0.74
N ARG A 99 -12.82 9.13 -1.75
CA ARG A 99 -13.94 8.94 -2.66
C ARG A 99 -14.85 7.89 -2.04
N ILE A 100 -16.10 8.25 -1.81
CA ILE A 100 -17.09 7.38 -1.16
C ILE A 100 -18.00 6.86 -2.26
N SER A 101 -18.16 5.55 -2.39
CA SER A 101 -19.03 4.93 -3.40
C SER A 101 -20.02 3.95 -2.79
N SER A 102 -21.23 3.90 -3.33
CA SER A 102 -22.24 2.90 -2.96
C SER A 102 -21.77 1.51 -3.37
N VAL A 103 -21.87 0.53 -2.47
CA VAL A 103 -21.59 -0.88 -2.79
C VAL A 103 -22.62 -1.44 -3.78
N ALA A 104 -23.88 -1.00 -3.71
CA ALA A 104 -24.92 -1.47 -4.63
C ALA A 104 -24.75 -0.98 -6.07
N THR A 105 -24.25 0.24 -6.27
CA THR A 105 -24.29 0.90 -7.60
C THR A 105 -22.92 1.23 -8.17
N GLY A 106 -21.87 1.25 -7.35
CA GLY A 106 -20.54 1.71 -7.73
C GLY A 106 -20.45 3.22 -8.00
N LEU A 107 -21.55 3.97 -7.88
CA LEU A 107 -21.60 5.42 -8.05
C LEU A 107 -21.08 6.13 -6.81
N CYS A 108 -20.48 7.30 -7.03
CA CYS A 108 -19.81 8.10 -6.01
C CYS A 108 -20.75 9.11 -5.36
N VAL A 109 -20.54 9.34 -4.06
CA VAL A 109 -21.12 10.43 -3.30
C VAL A 109 -20.52 11.74 -3.80
N GLY A 110 -21.34 12.56 -4.45
CA GLY A 110 -20.95 13.86 -4.98
C GLY A 110 -21.91 14.98 -4.57
N VAL A 111 -21.40 16.21 -4.48
CA VAL A 111 -22.23 17.40 -4.31
C VAL A 111 -22.83 17.82 -5.64
N GLN A 112 -24.14 18.10 -5.67
CA GLN A 112 -24.85 18.53 -6.87
C GLN A 112 -24.19 19.76 -7.50
N GLY A 113 -23.77 19.63 -8.75
CA GLY A 113 -23.11 20.68 -9.52
C GLY A 113 -21.74 21.10 -8.96
N ALA A 114 -21.09 20.27 -8.14
CA ALA A 114 -19.84 20.61 -7.44
C ALA A 114 -19.93 21.93 -6.63
N SER A 115 -21.13 22.30 -6.20
CA SER A 115 -21.39 23.60 -5.60
C SER A 115 -20.76 23.73 -4.22
N THR A 116 -20.28 24.92 -3.90
CA THR A 116 -19.74 25.25 -2.57
C THR A 116 -20.78 25.92 -1.65
N SER A 117 -22.04 26.06 -2.09
CA SER A 117 -23.10 26.69 -1.30
C SER A 117 -23.70 25.74 -0.26
N ALA A 118 -24.10 26.25 0.90
CA ALA A 118 -24.83 25.48 1.89
C ALA A 118 -26.21 25.05 1.35
N GLY A 119 -26.71 23.89 1.80
CA GLY A 119 -28.00 23.33 1.41
C GLY A 119 -27.98 22.55 0.09
N LYS A 120 -26.83 22.38 -0.56
CA LYS A 120 -26.72 21.65 -1.82
C LYS A 120 -26.82 20.15 -1.60
N ALA A 121 -27.60 19.49 -2.47
CA ALA A 121 -27.86 18.07 -2.38
C ALA A 121 -26.57 17.25 -2.50
N VAL A 122 -26.46 16.21 -1.68
CA VAL A 122 -25.49 15.14 -1.87
C VAL A 122 -26.18 14.02 -2.64
N GLN A 123 -25.58 13.59 -3.74
CA GLN A 123 -26.18 12.68 -4.73
C GLN A 123 -25.22 11.55 -5.07
N GLN A 124 -25.73 10.45 -5.62
CA GLN A 124 -24.88 9.49 -6.31
C GLN A 124 -24.62 9.95 -7.76
N VAL A 125 -23.37 9.92 -8.20
CA VAL A 125 -22.95 10.33 -9.54
C VAL A 125 -21.81 9.47 -10.05
N ALA A 126 -21.54 9.52 -11.36
CA ALA A 126 -20.38 8.87 -11.94
C ALA A 126 -19.09 9.30 -11.21
N CYS A 127 -18.25 8.34 -10.88
CA CYS A 127 -16.97 8.56 -10.20
C CYS A 127 -15.94 9.16 -11.17
N THR A 128 -15.94 10.48 -11.32
CA THR A 128 -15.03 11.19 -12.25
C THR A 128 -13.79 11.74 -11.55
N GLY A 129 -13.82 11.81 -10.21
CA GLY A 129 -12.79 12.52 -9.44
C GLY A 129 -12.94 14.05 -9.54
N GLY A 130 -14.04 14.54 -10.10
CA GLY A 130 -14.34 15.96 -10.20
C GLY A 130 -14.55 16.63 -8.82
N ALA A 131 -14.55 17.96 -8.83
CA ALA A 131 -14.84 18.76 -7.64
C ALA A 131 -16.16 18.32 -6.98
N GLY A 132 -16.19 18.29 -5.64
CA GLY A 132 -17.37 17.85 -4.89
C GLY A 132 -17.50 16.34 -4.69
N GLN A 133 -16.53 15.51 -5.12
CA GLN A 133 -16.53 14.04 -4.97
C GLN A 133 -15.48 13.50 -4.00
N THR A 134 -14.75 14.38 -3.30
CA THR A 134 -13.70 14.01 -2.35
C THR A 134 -14.07 14.49 -0.97
N TRP A 135 -14.04 13.59 0.00
CA TRP A 135 -14.54 13.81 1.37
C TRP A 135 -13.47 13.46 2.39
N THR A 136 -13.11 14.35 3.30
CA THR A 136 -12.33 13.96 4.48
C THR A 136 -13.24 13.44 5.58
N VAL A 137 -12.75 12.47 6.36
CA VAL A 137 -13.43 11.98 7.56
C VAL A 137 -12.71 12.58 8.76
N THR A 138 -13.30 13.60 9.36
CA THR A 138 -12.69 14.35 10.47
C THR A 138 -13.32 13.93 11.79
N ALA A 139 -12.51 13.61 12.80
CA ALA A 139 -13.01 13.27 14.14
C ALA A 139 -13.80 14.44 14.76
N SER A 140 -14.90 14.12 15.45
CA SER A 140 -15.77 15.04 16.16
C SER A 140 -16.25 14.38 17.45
N GLY A 141 -15.42 14.44 18.50
CA GLY A 141 -15.63 13.66 19.72
C GLY A 141 -15.51 12.15 19.44
N GLY A 142 -16.50 11.36 19.87
CA GLY A 142 -16.61 9.92 19.56
C GLY A 142 -17.18 9.60 18.17
N ASN A 143 -17.51 10.61 17.37
CA ASN A 143 -18.12 10.47 16.04
C ASN A 143 -17.22 11.11 14.97
N TYR A 144 -17.73 11.19 13.74
CA TYR A 144 -17.03 11.76 12.60
C TYR A 144 -17.89 12.78 11.84
N ARG A 145 -17.22 13.63 11.08
CA ARG A 145 -17.83 14.49 10.06
C ARG A 145 -17.23 14.16 8.71
N LEU A 146 -18.08 14.01 7.72
CA LEU A 146 -17.66 13.87 6.33
C LEU A 146 -17.64 15.27 5.72
N VAL A 147 -16.44 15.78 5.43
CA VAL A 147 -16.22 17.15 4.95
C VAL A 147 -15.87 17.10 3.47
N ASP A 148 -16.68 17.71 2.62
CA ASP A 148 -16.35 17.86 1.20
C ASP A 148 -15.13 18.78 1.04
N THR A 149 -14.09 18.30 0.36
CA THR A 149 -12.82 19.04 0.24
C THR A 149 -12.93 20.27 -0.63
N ASN A 150 -13.92 20.31 -1.53
CA ASN A 150 -14.15 21.44 -2.43
C ASN A 150 -14.84 22.62 -1.71
N SER A 151 -15.87 22.35 -0.92
CA SER A 151 -16.68 23.36 -0.24
C SER A 151 -16.26 23.62 1.21
N THR A 152 -15.46 22.74 1.80
CA THR A 152 -15.14 22.66 3.24
C THR A 152 -16.38 22.51 4.14
N LYS A 153 -17.50 22.04 3.57
CA LYS A 153 -18.77 21.83 4.27
C LYS A 153 -19.01 20.37 4.61
N CYS A 154 -19.79 20.14 5.65
CA CYS A 154 -20.06 18.82 6.19
C CYS A 154 -21.34 18.24 5.60
N MET A 155 -21.31 16.93 5.32
CA MET A 155 -22.50 16.14 5.01
C MET A 155 -23.47 16.16 6.20
N ASN A 156 -24.72 16.54 5.97
CA ASN A 156 -25.76 16.56 6.99
C ASN A 156 -27.13 16.14 6.46
N ILE A 157 -28.02 15.76 7.38
CA ILE A 157 -29.44 15.57 7.06
C ILE A 157 -30.14 16.92 6.97
N LYS A 158 -30.87 17.14 5.88
CA LYS A 158 -31.59 18.38 5.58
C LYS A 158 -32.54 18.75 6.73
N ASP A 159 -32.48 20.03 7.12
CA ASP A 159 -33.31 20.67 8.15
C ASP A 159 -33.30 19.96 9.51
N GLY A 160 -32.27 19.14 9.78
CA GLY A 160 -32.16 18.37 11.01
C GLY A 160 -33.21 17.26 11.16
N SER A 161 -33.87 16.86 10.08
CA SER A 161 -34.95 15.87 10.12
C SER A 161 -34.47 14.51 10.62
N THR A 162 -35.31 13.85 11.42
CA THR A 162 -35.10 12.46 11.88
C THR A 162 -35.97 11.46 11.13
N ALA A 163 -36.74 11.89 10.13
CA ALA A 163 -37.61 11.01 9.36
C ALA A 163 -36.83 10.15 8.34
N VAL A 164 -37.26 8.91 8.15
CA VAL A 164 -36.85 8.06 7.00
C VAL A 164 -37.21 8.78 5.70
N GLY A 165 -36.30 8.76 4.72
CA GLY A 165 -36.45 9.45 3.44
C GLY A 165 -35.97 10.91 3.44
N ALA A 166 -35.53 11.46 4.58
CA ALA A 166 -34.97 12.80 4.60
C ALA A 166 -33.68 12.90 3.78
N GLY A 167 -33.60 13.91 2.92
CA GLY A 167 -32.47 14.10 1.99
C GLY A 167 -31.18 14.55 2.68
N VAL A 168 -30.06 14.16 2.07
CA VAL A 168 -28.70 14.53 2.49
C VAL A 168 -28.21 15.75 1.71
N GLN A 169 -27.52 16.65 2.39
CA GLN A 169 -26.99 17.89 1.82
C GLN A 169 -25.61 18.23 2.44
N ILE A 170 -24.96 19.29 1.95
CA ILE A 170 -23.80 19.90 2.61
C ILE A 170 -24.20 21.18 3.37
N ASN A 171 -23.65 21.40 4.56
CA ASN A 171 -23.84 22.63 5.35
C ASN A 171 -22.66 22.91 6.32
N SER A 172 -22.77 23.93 7.16
CA SER A 172 -21.76 24.27 8.17
C SER A 172 -21.32 23.06 8.99
N CYS A 173 -20.02 22.96 9.22
CA CYS A 173 -19.41 21.99 10.12
C CYS A 173 -19.51 22.47 11.58
N ASP A 174 -20.72 22.60 12.13
CA ASP A 174 -20.92 22.77 13.58
C ASP A 174 -21.19 21.41 14.25
N SER A 175 -21.27 21.39 15.58
CA SER A 175 -21.35 20.16 16.40
C SER A 175 -22.76 19.58 16.52
N VAL A 176 -23.72 20.01 15.70
CA VAL A 176 -25.09 19.46 15.75
C VAL A 176 -25.08 17.96 15.39
N PRO A 177 -25.75 17.08 16.16
CA PRO A 177 -25.73 15.62 15.94
C PRO A 177 -26.13 15.16 14.53
N THR A 178 -27.01 15.90 13.85
CA THR A 178 -27.45 15.57 12.48
C THR A 178 -26.37 15.80 11.41
N LYS A 179 -25.22 16.36 11.79
CA LYS A 179 -24.02 16.56 10.96
C LYS A 179 -22.86 15.64 11.36
N GLN A 180 -23.10 14.77 12.33
CA GLN A 180 -22.14 13.79 12.82
C GLN A 180 -22.58 12.38 12.41
N TRP A 181 -21.60 11.53 12.18
CA TRP A 181 -21.79 10.19 11.66
C TRP A 181 -20.93 9.20 12.44
N THR A 182 -21.47 8.02 12.72
CA THR A 182 -20.70 6.84 13.13
C THR A 182 -20.44 5.99 11.90
N LEU A 183 -19.19 5.55 11.72
CA LEU A 183 -18.80 4.65 10.64
C LEU A 183 -18.51 3.28 11.25
N THR A 184 -19.38 2.31 10.99
CA THR A 184 -19.22 0.94 11.48
C THR A 184 -18.77 0.06 10.33
N PRO A 185 -17.66 -0.70 10.44
CA PRO A 185 -17.25 -1.64 9.41
C PRO A 185 -18.39 -2.61 9.07
N ALA A 186 -18.70 -2.74 7.78
CA ALA A 186 -19.80 -3.60 7.32
C ALA A 186 -19.50 -5.11 7.49
N ASN A 187 -18.23 -5.45 7.71
CA ASN A 187 -17.77 -6.79 8.13
C ASN A 187 -17.48 -6.75 9.63
N GLY A 188 -18.34 -7.35 10.44
CA GLY A 188 -18.24 -7.36 11.91
C GLY A 188 -17.04 -8.14 12.45
N VAL A 189 -15.82 -7.67 12.22
CA VAL A 189 -14.64 -8.15 12.95
C VAL A 189 -14.61 -7.45 14.30
N THR A 190 -15.32 -8.02 15.27
CA THR A 190 -15.15 -7.69 16.69
C THR A 190 -14.16 -8.68 17.30
N THR A 191 -12.96 -8.18 17.61
CA THR A 191 -11.91 -8.91 18.30
C THR A 191 -12.36 -9.19 19.74
N THR A 192 -12.80 -10.42 20.04
CA THR A 192 -13.04 -10.84 21.42
C THR A 192 -12.38 -12.18 21.69
N THR A 193 -11.30 -12.14 22.46
CA THR A 193 -10.59 -13.28 23.03
C THR A 193 -11.54 -14.08 23.93
N SER A 194 -11.77 -15.35 23.62
CA SER A 194 -12.50 -16.27 24.52
C SER A 194 -11.78 -17.62 24.57
N THR A 195 -11.20 -17.90 25.73
CA THR A 195 -10.72 -19.23 26.13
C THR A 195 -11.92 -20.06 26.56
N SER A 196 -12.11 -21.26 26.02
CA SER A 196 -13.03 -22.24 26.61
C SER A 196 -12.61 -23.69 26.32
N THR A 197 -12.36 -24.39 27.40
CA THR A 197 -12.27 -25.85 27.55
C THR A 197 -13.67 -26.45 27.59
N SER A 198 -13.93 -27.55 26.86
CA SER A 198 -14.88 -28.60 27.30
C SER A 198 -14.87 -29.86 26.42
N THR A 199 -14.56 -30.96 27.09
CA THR A 199 -15.12 -32.33 27.06
C THR A 199 -16.00 -32.78 25.90
N SER A 200 -15.61 -33.91 25.31
CA SER A 200 -16.28 -34.71 24.28
C SER A 200 -17.42 -35.57 24.83
N THR A 201 -18.53 -35.67 24.10
CA THR A 201 -19.40 -36.86 24.08
C THR A 201 -19.78 -37.14 22.63
N SER A 202 -19.54 -38.39 22.23
CA SER A 202 -19.67 -38.92 20.87
C SER A 202 -21.13 -39.17 20.50
N THR A 203 -21.54 -38.71 19.32
CA THR A 203 -22.58 -39.39 18.54
C THR A 203 -22.27 -39.26 17.06
N THR A 204 -22.08 -40.41 16.42
CA THR A 204 -21.63 -40.60 15.05
C THR A 204 -22.72 -40.20 14.05
N THR A 205 -22.45 -39.23 13.18
CA THR A 205 -23.16 -39.10 11.90
C THR A 205 -22.21 -38.52 10.87
N SER A 206 -21.92 -39.32 9.84
CA SER A 206 -21.03 -39.02 8.72
C SER A 206 -21.40 -37.69 8.05
N THR A 207 -20.50 -36.71 8.12
CA THR A 207 -20.59 -35.47 7.35
C THR A 207 -19.22 -35.16 6.76
N THR A 208 -19.20 -35.02 5.43
CA THR A 208 -18.07 -34.60 4.60
C THR A 208 -17.39 -33.35 5.18
N THR A 209 -16.10 -33.46 5.47
CA THR A 209 -15.24 -32.36 5.91
C THR A 209 -15.11 -31.32 4.80
N THR A 210 -15.88 -30.23 4.86
CA THR A 210 -15.56 -28.99 4.15
C THR A 210 -14.63 -28.17 5.04
N THR A 211 -13.35 -28.18 4.71
CA THR A 211 -12.34 -27.25 5.22
C THR A 211 -12.76 -25.82 4.90
N SER A 212 -13.13 -25.05 5.94
CA SER A 212 -13.32 -23.61 5.86
C SER A 212 -11.96 -22.93 5.72
N THR A 213 -11.57 -22.58 4.50
CA THR A 213 -10.46 -21.65 4.28
C THR A 213 -11.03 -20.24 4.23
N SER A 214 -10.59 -19.37 5.14
CA SER A 214 -10.90 -17.94 5.08
C SER A 214 -10.34 -17.38 3.78
N ASN A 215 -11.20 -16.78 2.94
CA ASN A 215 -10.77 -16.14 1.71
C ASN A 215 -9.71 -15.06 2.02
N PRO A 216 -8.60 -15.00 1.25
CA PRO A 216 -7.63 -13.93 1.41
C PRO A 216 -8.29 -12.56 1.09
N PRO A 217 -7.99 -11.50 1.87
CA PRO A 217 -8.52 -10.16 1.60
C PRO A 217 -8.25 -9.68 0.17
N ALA A 218 -9.29 -9.17 -0.50
CA ALA A 218 -9.11 -8.42 -1.74
C ALA A 218 -8.40 -7.10 -1.42
N GLY A 219 -7.16 -6.94 -1.90
CA GLY A 219 -6.42 -5.69 -1.79
C GLY A 219 -6.70 -4.78 -2.98
N VAL A 220 -6.36 -3.49 -2.86
CA VAL A 220 -6.48 -2.50 -3.94
C VAL A 220 -5.09 -2.11 -4.39
N ALA A 221 -4.83 -2.19 -5.70
CA ALA A 221 -3.53 -1.82 -6.26
C ALA A 221 -3.20 -0.35 -5.98
N THR A 222 -1.99 -0.11 -5.49
CA THR A 222 -1.42 1.21 -5.20
C THR A 222 -0.40 1.60 -6.26
N GLY A 223 0.22 2.78 -6.12
CA GLY A 223 1.32 3.20 -6.97
C GLY A 223 0.90 3.36 -8.43
N TYR A 224 1.83 3.13 -9.36
CA TYR A 224 1.57 3.24 -10.79
C TYR A 224 0.61 2.16 -11.31
N ALA A 225 0.52 0.99 -10.69
CA ALA A 225 -0.51 -0.01 -11.03
C ALA A 225 -1.95 0.48 -10.79
N SER A 226 -2.16 1.51 -9.97
CA SER A 226 -3.47 2.18 -9.77
C SER A 226 -3.86 3.11 -10.93
N GLN A 227 -2.90 3.49 -11.77
CA GLN A 227 -3.09 4.42 -12.88
C GLN A 227 -3.53 3.68 -14.14
N ASN A 228 -3.72 4.38 -15.26
CA ASN A 228 -4.05 3.77 -16.55
C ASN A 228 -5.30 2.85 -16.51
N GLY A 229 -6.35 3.27 -15.80
CA GLY A 229 -7.56 2.47 -15.60
C GLY A 229 -7.51 1.50 -14.39
N GLY A 230 -6.36 1.40 -13.72
CA GLY A 230 -6.18 0.63 -12.50
C GLY A 230 -5.86 -0.85 -12.72
N THR A 231 -5.65 -1.57 -11.62
CA THR A 231 -5.38 -3.01 -11.61
C THR A 231 -6.32 -3.70 -10.63
N THR A 232 -7.22 -4.52 -11.14
CA THR A 232 -8.24 -5.29 -10.41
C THR A 232 -8.04 -6.80 -10.53
N GLY A 233 -7.13 -7.24 -11.41
CA GLY A 233 -6.84 -8.65 -11.67
C GLY A 233 -8.11 -9.41 -12.07
N GLY A 234 -8.35 -10.52 -11.37
CA GLY A 234 -9.47 -11.41 -11.57
C GLY A 234 -10.78 -11.00 -10.93
N GLN A 235 -10.88 -9.80 -10.35
CA GLN A 235 -12.09 -9.36 -9.66
C GLN A 235 -13.33 -9.45 -10.57
N GLY A 236 -14.44 -9.97 -10.01
CA GLY A 236 -15.68 -10.23 -10.76
C GLY A 236 -15.68 -11.53 -11.56
N GLY A 237 -14.56 -12.26 -11.55
CA GLY A 237 -14.39 -13.54 -12.23
C GLY A 237 -14.64 -14.76 -11.36
N ALA A 238 -14.44 -15.94 -11.99
CA ALA A 238 -14.45 -17.21 -11.27
C ALA A 238 -13.29 -17.28 -10.26
N ARG A 239 -13.53 -17.95 -9.14
CA ARG A 239 -12.49 -18.29 -8.15
C ARG A 239 -12.24 -19.78 -8.20
N VAL A 240 -10.99 -20.17 -8.41
CA VAL A 240 -10.60 -21.58 -8.57
C VAL A 240 -9.40 -21.90 -7.71
N ARG A 241 -9.36 -23.12 -7.16
CA ARG A 241 -8.23 -23.62 -6.36
C ARG A 241 -7.26 -24.37 -7.26
N ALA A 242 -5.97 -24.16 -7.03
CA ALA A 242 -4.90 -24.88 -7.71
C ALA A 242 -3.83 -25.35 -6.71
N THR A 243 -3.40 -26.59 -6.85
CA THR A 243 -2.35 -27.23 -6.04
C THR A 243 -1.18 -27.75 -6.90
N SER A 244 -1.25 -27.49 -8.21
CA SER A 244 -0.24 -27.87 -9.20
C SER A 244 -0.20 -26.85 -10.33
N GLY A 245 0.91 -26.75 -11.04
CA GLY A 245 1.01 -25.83 -12.18
C GLY A 245 0.07 -26.24 -13.32
N THR A 246 -0.18 -27.53 -13.50
CA THR A 246 -1.20 -28.03 -14.43
C THR A 246 -2.58 -27.48 -14.11
N GLN A 247 -2.96 -27.38 -12.83
CA GLN A 247 -4.25 -26.82 -12.43
C GLN A 247 -4.30 -25.30 -12.63
N ILE A 248 -3.17 -24.59 -12.48
CA ILE A 248 -3.08 -23.17 -12.87
C ILE A 248 -3.32 -23.04 -14.39
N HIS A 249 -2.67 -23.88 -15.19
CA HIS A 249 -2.88 -23.91 -16.65
C HIS A 249 -4.33 -24.24 -17.02
N GLN A 250 -4.94 -25.25 -16.39
CA GLN A 250 -6.35 -25.59 -16.58
C GLN A 250 -7.26 -24.41 -16.25
N ALA A 251 -7.02 -23.72 -15.14
CA ALA A 251 -7.78 -22.54 -14.77
C ALA A 251 -7.70 -21.43 -15.82
N LEU A 252 -6.52 -21.17 -16.37
CA LEU A 252 -6.33 -20.14 -17.41
C LEU A 252 -7.01 -20.51 -18.72
N CYS A 253 -6.89 -21.76 -19.15
CA CYS A 253 -7.38 -22.27 -20.45
C CYS A 253 -8.88 -22.58 -20.47
N SER A 254 -9.52 -22.75 -19.30
CA SER A 254 -10.96 -23.09 -19.21
C SER A 254 -11.87 -21.86 -19.21
N ARG A 255 -11.29 -20.65 -19.34
CA ARG A 255 -12.06 -19.40 -19.35
C ARG A 255 -12.73 -19.19 -20.70
N ALA A 256 -13.86 -18.49 -20.70
CA ALA A 256 -14.61 -18.19 -21.93
C ALA A 256 -13.81 -17.38 -22.97
N SER A 257 -12.87 -16.56 -22.51
CA SER A 257 -11.94 -15.81 -23.36
C SER A 257 -10.66 -15.47 -22.59
N SER A 258 -9.60 -15.05 -23.31
CA SER A 258 -8.35 -14.62 -22.68
C SER A 258 -8.49 -13.40 -21.76
N SER A 259 -9.60 -12.65 -21.89
CA SER A 259 -9.96 -11.50 -21.06
C SER A 259 -11.01 -11.78 -19.99
N THR A 260 -11.55 -12.99 -19.89
CA THR A 260 -12.50 -13.33 -18.83
C THR A 260 -11.81 -13.32 -17.47
N PRO A 261 -12.28 -12.53 -16.48
CA PRO A 261 -11.59 -12.43 -15.19
C PRO A 261 -11.51 -13.77 -14.43
N ILE A 262 -10.40 -14.01 -13.73
CA ILE A 262 -10.22 -15.20 -12.88
C ILE A 262 -9.32 -14.94 -11.66
N ILE A 263 -9.71 -15.49 -10.51
CA ILE A 263 -8.88 -15.56 -9.30
C ILE A 263 -8.45 -17.02 -9.10
N ILE A 264 -7.15 -17.27 -9.16
CA ILE A 264 -6.53 -18.58 -8.95
C ILE A 264 -5.90 -18.57 -7.56
N GLU A 265 -6.56 -19.28 -6.64
CA GLU A 265 -6.09 -19.49 -5.27
C GLU A 265 -5.16 -20.69 -5.23
N VAL A 266 -3.88 -20.44 -5.00
CA VAL A 266 -2.82 -21.43 -5.05
C VAL A 266 -2.46 -21.90 -3.65
N GLU A 267 -2.35 -23.20 -3.46
CA GLU A 267 -1.94 -23.81 -2.19
C GLU A 267 -0.92 -24.92 -2.44
N GLY A 268 0.11 -24.99 -1.59
CA GLY A 268 1.17 -26.00 -1.72
C GLY A 268 2.28 -25.60 -2.68
N THR A 269 3.01 -26.59 -3.18
CA THR A 269 4.21 -26.38 -4.00
C THR A 269 3.95 -26.61 -5.48
N ILE A 270 4.22 -25.59 -6.28
CA ILE A 270 4.22 -25.61 -7.74
C ILE A 270 5.66 -25.78 -8.21
N ASN A 271 5.91 -26.74 -9.09
CA ASN A 271 7.24 -27.03 -9.60
C ASN A 271 7.17 -27.61 -11.03
N HIS A 272 8.33 -27.84 -11.63
CA HIS A 272 8.45 -28.41 -12.98
C HIS A 272 7.66 -29.70 -13.16
N GLY A 273 7.77 -30.63 -12.22
CA GLY A 273 7.18 -31.97 -12.31
C GLY A 273 5.64 -31.99 -12.23
N ASN A 274 5.03 -30.95 -11.65
CA ASN A 274 3.57 -30.84 -11.57
C ASN A 274 2.97 -29.77 -12.49
N THR A 275 3.72 -29.35 -13.52
CA THR A 275 3.32 -28.30 -14.47
C THR A 275 3.31 -28.85 -15.89
N ALA A 276 2.22 -29.50 -16.29
CA ALA A 276 2.00 -29.95 -17.65
C ALA A 276 1.35 -28.86 -18.50
N LYS A 277 1.62 -28.88 -19.82
CA LYS A 277 0.95 -28.02 -20.79
C LYS A 277 -0.55 -28.31 -20.81
N VAL A 278 -1.37 -27.26 -20.89
CA VAL A 278 -2.81 -27.35 -21.15
C VAL A 278 -3.15 -26.43 -22.31
N SER A 279 -3.96 -26.91 -23.25
CA SER A 279 -4.37 -26.12 -24.41
C SER A 279 -5.82 -25.65 -24.24
N GLY A 280 -6.10 -24.44 -24.72
CA GLY A 280 -7.45 -23.86 -24.81
C GLY A 280 -7.39 -22.49 -25.47
N ASP A 281 -8.53 -21.99 -25.95
CA ASP A 281 -8.59 -20.75 -26.74
C ASP A 281 -8.29 -19.48 -25.91
N SER A 282 -8.29 -19.58 -24.59
CA SER A 282 -8.12 -18.46 -23.66
C SER A 282 -6.74 -18.39 -23.00
N CYS A 283 -5.77 -19.20 -23.44
CA CYS A 283 -4.45 -19.30 -22.84
C CYS A 283 -3.34 -19.63 -23.86
N SER A 284 -2.09 -19.33 -23.50
CA SER A 284 -0.90 -19.80 -24.19
C SER A 284 0.07 -20.34 -23.14
N THR A 285 0.18 -21.66 -23.05
CA THR A 285 0.91 -22.35 -21.96
C THR A 285 1.96 -23.32 -22.48
N ALA A 286 2.93 -23.62 -21.62
CA ALA A 286 3.97 -24.63 -21.85
C ALA A 286 4.21 -25.46 -20.58
N ALA A 287 4.71 -26.68 -20.77
CA ALA A 287 5.09 -27.55 -19.66
C ALA A 287 6.33 -27.02 -18.95
N GLY A 288 6.44 -27.24 -17.64
CA GLY A 288 7.59 -26.84 -16.83
C GLY A 288 7.74 -25.34 -16.61
N VAL A 289 6.73 -24.52 -16.94
CA VAL A 289 6.75 -23.06 -16.72
C VAL A 289 5.36 -22.53 -16.40
N ILE A 290 5.30 -21.38 -15.72
CA ILE A 290 4.07 -20.59 -15.58
C ILE A 290 4.21 -19.31 -16.40
N GLU A 291 3.32 -19.14 -17.36
CA GLU A 291 3.35 -18.02 -18.29
C GLU A 291 1.94 -17.39 -18.40
N LEU A 292 1.88 -16.08 -18.24
CA LEU A 292 0.70 -15.25 -18.48
C LEU A 292 0.94 -14.50 -19.78
N LYS A 293 0.58 -15.13 -20.90
CA LYS A 293 0.81 -14.64 -22.26
C LYS A 293 -0.49 -14.25 -22.95
N GLN A 294 -0.53 -13.06 -23.56
CA GLN A 294 -1.67 -12.58 -24.36
C GLN A 294 -2.99 -12.66 -23.58
N ILE A 295 -2.92 -12.33 -22.29
CA ILE A 295 -3.97 -12.58 -21.33
C ILE A 295 -4.30 -11.32 -20.53
N SER A 296 -5.51 -11.25 -20.00
CA SER A 296 -5.86 -10.20 -19.04
C SER A 296 -6.78 -10.68 -17.93
N ASN A 297 -6.85 -9.84 -16.89
CA ASN A 297 -7.78 -9.98 -15.77
C ASN A 297 -7.52 -11.25 -14.95
N VAL A 298 -6.28 -11.42 -14.48
CA VAL A 298 -5.86 -12.61 -13.72
C VAL A 298 -5.34 -12.20 -12.36
N THR A 299 -5.79 -12.90 -11.32
CA THR A 299 -5.16 -12.88 -9.99
C THR A 299 -4.61 -14.26 -9.68
N ILE A 300 -3.32 -14.36 -9.37
CA ILE A 300 -2.73 -15.52 -8.71
C ILE A 300 -2.51 -15.13 -7.25
N ILE A 301 -3.08 -15.88 -6.31
CA ILE A 301 -2.95 -15.59 -4.88
C ILE A 301 -2.67 -16.83 -4.07
N GLY A 302 -1.63 -16.81 -3.24
CA GLY A 302 -1.36 -17.89 -2.30
C GLY A 302 -2.38 -17.91 -1.14
N VAL A 303 -2.80 -19.10 -0.73
CA VAL A 303 -3.77 -19.32 0.34
C VAL A 303 -3.34 -20.47 1.27
N GLY A 304 -4.08 -20.67 2.36
CA GLY A 304 -3.85 -21.78 3.29
C GLY A 304 -2.48 -21.70 3.95
N SER A 305 -1.72 -22.79 3.95
CA SER A 305 -0.35 -22.84 4.48
C SER A 305 0.70 -22.16 3.59
N GLY A 306 0.27 -21.56 2.47
CA GLY A 306 1.12 -20.82 1.55
C GLY A 306 1.27 -21.50 0.18
N ALA A 307 1.54 -20.67 -0.83
CA ALA A 307 1.92 -21.11 -2.17
C ALA A 307 3.43 -20.92 -2.38
N VAL A 308 4.12 -21.98 -2.81
CA VAL A 308 5.54 -21.95 -3.15
C VAL A 308 5.73 -22.36 -4.59
N PHE A 309 6.32 -21.50 -5.41
CA PHE A 309 6.80 -21.82 -6.75
C PHE A 309 8.30 -22.14 -6.63
N ASP A 310 8.62 -23.43 -6.66
CA ASP A 310 9.97 -23.94 -6.42
C ASP A 310 10.69 -24.18 -7.75
N GLN A 311 11.76 -23.42 -7.96
CA GLN A 311 12.56 -23.40 -9.19
C GLN A 311 11.77 -23.01 -10.43
N LEU A 312 10.59 -22.42 -10.26
CA LEU A 312 9.62 -22.13 -11.30
C LEU A 312 9.22 -20.65 -11.24
N GLY A 313 9.59 -19.86 -12.24
CA GLY A 313 9.23 -18.43 -12.29
C GLY A 313 7.80 -18.21 -12.78
N ILE A 314 7.31 -16.98 -12.69
CA ILE A 314 6.09 -16.52 -13.36
C ILE A 314 6.48 -15.48 -14.41
N HIS A 315 6.21 -15.76 -15.68
CA HIS A 315 6.52 -14.83 -16.77
C HIS A 315 5.26 -14.17 -17.32
N ILE A 316 5.25 -12.85 -17.45
CA ILE A 316 4.12 -12.07 -17.97
C ILE A 316 4.52 -11.45 -19.31
N ARG A 317 3.72 -11.68 -20.36
CA ARG A 317 4.01 -11.17 -21.70
C ARG A 317 2.75 -10.78 -22.46
N GLU A 318 2.78 -9.64 -23.14
CA GLU A 318 1.66 -9.10 -23.93
C GLU A 318 0.33 -9.09 -23.15
N SER A 319 0.41 -8.75 -21.87
CA SER A 319 -0.68 -8.99 -20.91
C SER A 319 -0.99 -7.76 -20.08
N ARG A 320 -2.20 -7.71 -19.55
CA ARG A 320 -2.62 -6.58 -18.70
C ARG A 320 -3.56 -6.94 -17.57
N ASN A 321 -3.61 -6.08 -16.56
CA ASN A 321 -4.49 -6.24 -15.40
C ASN A 321 -4.22 -7.56 -14.68
N ILE A 322 -3.01 -7.69 -14.15
CA ILE A 322 -2.50 -8.91 -13.50
C ILE A 322 -2.17 -8.62 -12.04
N ILE A 323 -2.60 -9.50 -11.14
CA ILE A 323 -2.27 -9.44 -9.71
C ILE A 323 -1.55 -10.74 -9.32
N ILE A 324 -0.42 -10.62 -8.64
CA ILE A 324 0.30 -11.76 -8.02
C ILE A 324 0.49 -11.45 -6.54
N ARG A 325 -0.12 -12.23 -5.64
CA ARG A 325 -0.11 -11.95 -4.20
C ARG A 325 0.16 -13.14 -3.31
N ASN A 326 0.81 -12.92 -2.18
CA ASN A 326 0.97 -13.92 -1.13
C ASN A 326 1.63 -15.23 -1.60
N VAL A 327 2.56 -15.16 -2.56
CA VAL A 327 3.30 -16.32 -3.08
C VAL A 327 4.77 -16.22 -2.74
N THR A 328 5.41 -17.36 -2.48
CA THR A 328 6.87 -17.49 -2.45
C THR A 328 7.33 -18.03 -3.79
N ILE A 329 8.31 -17.40 -4.44
CA ILE A 329 8.96 -17.88 -5.65
C ILE A 329 10.45 -17.98 -5.37
N ARG A 330 11.04 -19.16 -5.60
CA ARG A 330 12.42 -19.40 -5.20
C ARG A 330 13.25 -20.12 -6.25
N ASN A 331 14.53 -19.79 -6.27
CA ASN A 331 15.59 -20.54 -6.94
C ASN A 331 15.32 -20.80 -8.44
N VAL A 332 14.77 -19.81 -9.13
CA VAL A 332 14.48 -19.89 -10.56
C VAL A 332 15.79 -19.74 -11.34
N LYS A 333 16.12 -20.73 -12.17
CA LYS A 333 17.39 -20.75 -12.90
C LYS A 333 17.24 -20.37 -14.36
N LYS A 334 18.20 -19.59 -14.83
CA LYS A 334 18.43 -19.29 -16.25
C LYS A 334 19.26 -20.36 -16.93
N SER A 335 20.23 -20.92 -16.21
CA SER A 335 21.16 -21.95 -16.68
C SER A 335 21.36 -23.04 -15.63
N GLY A 336 21.83 -24.22 -16.07
CA GLY A 336 21.74 -25.44 -15.27
C GLY A 336 20.38 -26.11 -15.43
N SER A 337 20.02 -27.04 -14.54
CA SER A 337 18.73 -27.75 -14.60
C SER A 337 18.08 -27.80 -13.22
N PRO A 338 16.74 -27.66 -13.13
CA PRO A 338 15.83 -27.24 -14.20
C PRO A 338 15.91 -25.73 -14.46
N THR A 339 15.61 -25.27 -15.69
CA THR A 339 15.48 -23.84 -16.02
C THR A 339 14.02 -23.43 -16.14
N SER A 340 13.72 -22.17 -15.87
CA SER A 340 12.37 -21.63 -16.02
C SER A 340 12.43 -20.15 -16.39
N ASN A 341 11.68 -19.75 -17.41
CA ASN A 341 11.33 -18.35 -17.65
C ASN A 341 12.54 -17.38 -17.66
N GLY A 342 13.66 -17.80 -18.25
CA GLY A 342 14.87 -16.97 -18.34
C GLY A 342 15.63 -16.77 -17.01
N GLY A 343 15.19 -17.40 -15.93
CA GLY A 343 15.78 -17.30 -14.58
C GLY A 343 15.12 -16.28 -13.67
N ASP A 344 14.14 -15.53 -14.17
CA ASP A 344 13.48 -14.49 -13.38
C ASP A 344 12.44 -15.10 -12.42
N ALA A 345 12.44 -14.69 -11.14
CA ALA A 345 11.37 -15.12 -10.23
C ALA A 345 10.00 -14.60 -10.71
N ILE A 346 9.93 -13.31 -11.03
CA ILE A 346 8.85 -12.72 -11.84
C ILE A 346 9.49 -11.88 -12.94
N GLY A 347 9.29 -12.30 -14.18
CA GLY A 347 9.74 -11.57 -15.36
C GLY A 347 8.56 -10.99 -16.15
N MET A 348 8.75 -9.81 -16.73
CA MET A 348 7.77 -9.15 -17.59
C MET A 348 8.45 -8.69 -18.87
N GLU A 349 7.87 -9.02 -20.02
CA GLU A 349 8.45 -8.70 -21.33
C GLU A 349 7.36 -8.45 -22.37
N SER A 350 7.58 -7.49 -23.26
CA SER A 350 6.73 -7.16 -24.42
C SER A 350 5.32 -6.69 -24.04
N ASN A 351 5.08 -5.37 -24.10
CA ASN A 351 3.74 -4.77 -24.04
C ASN A 351 2.92 -5.15 -22.78
N VAL A 352 3.55 -5.18 -21.61
CA VAL A 352 2.88 -5.48 -20.33
C VAL A 352 2.35 -4.20 -19.69
N ARG A 353 1.12 -4.23 -19.16
CA ARG A 353 0.46 -3.07 -18.53
C ARG A 353 -0.26 -3.44 -17.24
N ASN A 354 -0.27 -2.56 -16.24
CA ASN A 354 -1.14 -2.69 -15.06
C ASN A 354 -0.93 -4.02 -14.32
N VAL A 355 0.22 -4.13 -13.67
CA VAL A 355 0.60 -5.32 -12.89
C VAL A 355 0.84 -4.91 -11.44
N TRP A 356 0.19 -5.61 -10.52
CA TRP A 356 0.40 -5.43 -9.09
C TRP A 356 0.91 -6.72 -8.46
N VAL A 357 2.16 -6.67 -8.01
CA VAL A 357 2.80 -7.76 -7.27
C VAL A 357 2.93 -7.32 -5.82
N ASP A 358 2.34 -8.09 -4.91
CA ASP A 358 2.20 -7.65 -3.53
C ASP A 358 2.30 -8.77 -2.51
N HIS A 359 3.00 -8.54 -1.39
CA HIS A 359 3.18 -9.55 -0.36
C HIS A 359 3.78 -10.85 -0.89
N THR A 360 4.81 -10.75 -1.74
CA THR A 360 5.51 -11.92 -2.28
C THR A 360 6.86 -12.09 -1.62
N THR A 361 7.36 -13.32 -1.58
CA THR A 361 8.76 -13.60 -1.19
C THR A 361 9.49 -14.13 -2.41
N LEU A 362 10.43 -13.36 -2.95
CA LEU A 362 11.27 -13.70 -4.09
C LEU A 362 12.68 -13.97 -3.58
N LEU A 363 13.21 -15.16 -3.85
CA LEU A 363 14.55 -15.52 -3.37
C LEU A 363 15.34 -16.35 -4.37
N ALA A 364 16.64 -16.12 -4.41
CA ALA A 364 17.61 -16.97 -5.10
C ALA A 364 18.57 -17.59 -4.07
N SER A 365 19.54 -18.34 -4.57
CA SER A 365 20.63 -18.91 -3.75
C SER A 365 21.98 -18.62 -4.39
N GLY A 366 22.19 -17.38 -4.85
CA GLY A 366 23.39 -16.96 -5.57
C GLY A 366 23.11 -15.96 -6.69
N GLY A 367 24.08 -15.78 -7.56
CA GLY A 367 24.03 -14.91 -8.72
C GLY A 367 24.16 -15.68 -10.04
N GLU A 368 24.65 -14.97 -11.06
CA GLU A 368 24.75 -15.49 -12.43
C GLU A 368 25.73 -16.65 -12.56
N SER A 369 26.81 -16.67 -11.76
CA SER A 369 27.77 -17.79 -11.71
C SER A 369 27.13 -19.09 -11.24
N GLU A 370 26.11 -19.04 -10.38
CA GLU A 370 25.36 -20.20 -9.89
C GLU A 370 24.13 -20.54 -10.77
N GLY A 371 23.92 -19.76 -11.84
CA GLY A 371 22.87 -19.95 -12.85
C GLY A 371 21.56 -19.22 -12.58
N TYR A 372 21.52 -18.29 -11.63
CA TYR A 372 20.36 -17.44 -11.35
C TYR A 372 20.39 -16.14 -12.19
N ASP A 373 19.24 -15.52 -12.44
CA ASP A 373 19.17 -14.17 -13.05
C ASP A 373 18.50 -13.16 -12.09
N GLY A 374 17.49 -12.41 -12.54
CA GLY A 374 16.80 -11.41 -11.72
C GLY A 374 15.74 -12.01 -10.78
N LEU A 375 15.34 -11.27 -9.75
CA LEU A 375 14.11 -11.60 -9.02
C LEU A 375 12.89 -10.92 -9.66
N PHE A 376 13.01 -9.66 -10.08
CA PHE A 376 11.89 -8.86 -10.58
C PHE A 376 12.27 -8.01 -11.80
N ASP A 377 12.11 -8.58 -12.99
CA ASP A 377 12.61 -7.99 -14.25
C ASP A 377 11.47 -7.46 -15.15
N MET A 378 11.72 -6.34 -15.82
CA MET A 378 10.79 -5.65 -16.73
C MET A 378 11.52 -5.19 -18.00
N LYS A 379 11.01 -5.61 -19.15
CA LYS A 379 11.66 -5.44 -20.47
C LYS A 379 10.63 -5.09 -21.53
N ASP A 380 11.10 -4.50 -22.63
CA ASP A 380 10.36 -4.34 -23.89
C ASP A 380 8.96 -3.73 -23.70
N ASP A 381 8.94 -2.43 -23.35
CA ASP A 381 7.71 -1.66 -23.14
C ASP A 381 6.80 -2.27 -22.06
N THR A 382 7.31 -2.45 -20.84
CA THR A 382 6.51 -2.80 -19.65
C THR A 382 6.22 -1.56 -18.79
N GLN A 383 4.94 -1.27 -18.51
CA GLN A 383 4.53 -0.02 -17.83
C GLN A 383 3.42 -0.23 -16.79
N TYR A 384 3.28 0.71 -15.85
CA TYR A 384 2.27 0.72 -14.78
C TYR A 384 2.36 -0.50 -13.86
N VAL A 385 3.54 -0.68 -13.27
CA VAL A 385 3.82 -1.80 -12.37
C VAL A 385 4.00 -1.30 -10.94
N THR A 386 3.47 -2.03 -9.97
CA THR A 386 3.74 -1.82 -8.54
C THR A 386 4.21 -3.12 -7.91
N LEU A 387 5.35 -3.07 -7.23
CA LEU A 387 5.84 -4.09 -6.30
C LEU A 387 5.72 -3.55 -4.87
N SER A 388 4.89 -4.19 -4.05
CA SER A 388 4.62 -3.71 -2.69
C SER A 388 4.69 -4.78 -1.62
N TYR A 389 5.14 -4.41 -0.43
CA TYR A 389 5.14 -5.32 0.72
C TYR A 389 5.81 -6.68 0.46
N SER A 390 6.78 -6.73 -0.44
CA SER A 390 7.44 -7.95 -0.85
C SER A 390 8.84 -8.07 -0.26
N THR A 391 9.32 -9.30 -0.13
CA THR A 391 10.69 -9.61 0.24
C THR A 391 11.45 -10.07 -0.99
N LEU A 392 12.64 -9.51 -1.20
CA LEU A 392 13.61 -9.88 -2.22
C LEU A 392 14.92 -10.19 -1.51
N ARG A 393 15.48 -11.40 -1.70
CA ARG A 393 16.71 -11.76 -0.97
C ARG A 393 17.61 -12.80 -1.64
N ASN A 394 18.87 -12.80 -1.18
CA ASN A 394 19.89 -13.82 -1.49
C ASN A 394 20.17 -13.98 -3.00
N SER A 395 20.15 -12.87 -3.73
CA SER A 395 20.30 -12.85 -5.20
C SER A 395 21.44 -11.94 -5.62
N GLY A 396 22.19 -12.35 -6.65
CA GLY A 396 23.12 -11.41 -7.30
C GLY A 396 22.41 -10.24 -7.99
N ARG A 397 21.13 -10.39 -8.36
CA ARG A 397 20.35 -9.37 -9.07
C ARG A 397 18.95 -9.24 -8.48
N GLY A 398 18.62 -8.07 -7.94
CA GLY A 398 17.27 -7.77 -7.46
C GLY A 398 16.26 -7.66 -8.60
N GLY A 399 16.56 -6.89 -9.63
CA GLY A 399 15.67 -6.70 -10.78
C GLY A 399 16.04 -5.52 -11.65
N LEU A 400 15.73 -5.61 -12.94
CA LEU A 400 15.96 -4.54 -13.92
C LEU A 400 14.67 -4.01 -14.54
N VAL A 401 14.72 -2.75 -14.96
CA VAL A 401 13.72 -2.06 -15.78
C VAL A 401 14.44 -1.54 -17.02
N GLY A 402 14.20 -2.20 -18.16
CA GLY A 402 14.90 -1.99 -19.42
C GLY A 402 16.14 -2.87 -19.57
N SER A 403 16.12 -3.77 -20.54
CA SER A 403 17.15 -4.78 -20.80
C SER A 403 18.49 -4.21 -21.30
N SER A 404 18.46 -3.08 -22.00
CA SER A 404 19.63 -2.42 -22.59
C SER A 404 19.51 -0.89 -22.49
N GLU A 405 20.59 -0.16 -22.78
CA GLU A 405 20.55 1.31 -22.81
C GLU A 405 19.66 1.88 -23.92
N SER A 406 19.15 1.06 -24.85
CA SER A 406 18.12 1.47 -25.83
C SER A 406 16.69 1.11 -25.41
N ASP A 407 16.51 0.21 -24.43
CA ASP A 407 15.20 -0.25 -23.94
C ASP A 407 14.62 0.70 -22.87
N ARG A 408 14.26 1.92 -23.32
CA ARG A 408 13.87 3.05 -22.45
C ARG A 408 12.36 3.25 -22.31
N SER A 409 11.54 2.43 -22.98
CA SER A 409 10.07 2.54 -22.98
C SER A 409 9.42 1.95 -21.72
N ASN A 410 10.20 1.35 -20.83
CA ASN A 410 9.72 0.75 -19.60
C ASN A 410 9.42 1.80 -18.52
N GLY A 411 8.53 1.45 -17.60
CA GLY A 411 7.99 2.34 -16.58
C GLY A 411 6.67 2.97 -17.02
N PHE A 412 5.85 3.51 -16.15
CA PHE A 412 6.12 3.91 -14.78
C PHE A 412 6.09 2.74 -13.78
N VAL A 413 7.02 2.72 -12.81
CA VAL A 413 7.13 1.63 -11.81
C VAL A 413 7.14 2.18 -10.38
N THR A 414 6.44 1.48 -9.47
CA THR A 414 6.49 1.77 -8.03
C THR A 414 7.06 0.59 -7.26
N TYR A 415 7.95 0.88 -6.32
CA TYR A 415 8.45 -0.07 -5.33
C TYR A 415 8.18 0.52 -3.96
N HIS A 416 7.34 -0.09 -3.15
CA HIS A 416 7.14 0.40 -1.80
C HIS A 416 6.99 -0.66 -0.74
N HIS A 417 7.45 -0.34 0.46
CA HIS A 417 7.33 -1.24 1.59
C HIS A 417 7.95 -2.62 1.35
N ASN A 418 8.99 -2.70 0.51
CA ASN A 418 9.69 -3.95 0.25
C ASN A 418 10.91 -4.12 1.16
N LEU A 419 11.25 -5.36 1.47
CA LEU A 419 12.54 -5.75 2.02
C LEU A 419 13.47 -6.18 0.87
N TYR A 420 14.62 -5.54 0.76
CA TYR A 420 15.75 -5.97 -0.07
C TYR A 420 16.88 -6.40 0.87
N GLU A 421 17.22 -7.68 0.87
CA GLU A 421 18.16 -8.25 1.85
C GLU A 421 19.19 -9.15 1.19
N ASN A 422 20.49 -8.90 1.43
CA ASN A 422 21.57 -9.72 0.90
C ASN A 422 21.48 -9.86 -0.63
N ILE A 423 21.61 -8.72 -1.32
CA ILE A 423 21.54 -8.63 -2.78
C ILE A 423 22.79 -7.92 -3.29
N ASP A 424 23.42 -8.43 -4.35
CA ASP A 424 24.62 -7.77 -4.87
C ASP A 424 24.28 -6.45 -5.55
N SER A 425 23.38 -6.47 -6.54
CA SER A 425 23.00 -5.26 -7.26
C SER A 425 21.57 -5.24 -7.82
N ARG A 426 21.24 -4.12 -8.49
CA ARG A 426 19.98 -3.92 -9.23
C ARG A 426 18.75 -3.92 -8.31
N THR A 427 18.61 -2.91 -7.46
CA THR A 427 17.44 -2.80 -6.55
C THR A 427 16.64 -1.49 -6.69
N PRO A 428 16.16 -1.11 -7.90
CA PRO A 428 16.35 -1.76 -9.20
C PRO A 428 17.50 -1.15 -10.02
N LEU A 429 17.88 -1.81 -11.12
CA LEU A 429 18.50 -1.12 -12.26
C LEU A 429 17.39 -0.49 -13.09
N LEU A 430 17.41 0.83 -13.30
CA LEU A 430 16.37 1.58 -13.97
C LEU A 430 16.94 2.30 -15.20
N ARG A 431 16.39 2.02 -16.39
CA ARG A 431 16.70 2.71 -17.65
C ARG A 431 15.51 3.49 -18.18
N GLY A 432 15.72 4.75 -18.53
CA GLY A 432 14.74 5.62 -19.18
C GLY A 432 13.54 6.07 -18.31
N GLY A 433 12.68 5.14 -17.90
CA GLY A 433 11.40 5.43 -17.23
C GLY A 433 11.49 6.14 -15.87
N ILE A 434 10.32 6.36 -15.27
CA ILE A 434 10.22 6.86 -13.89
C ILE A 434 9.99 5.68 -12.94
N GLY A 435 10.82 5.62 -11.90
CA GLY A 435 10.63 4.73 -10.75
C GLY A 435 10.33 5.54 -9.50
N HIS A 436 9.33 5.12 -8.71
CA HIS A 436 9.09 5.66 -7.37
C HIS A 436 9.37 4.59 -6.32
N MET A 437 10.43 4.78 -5.56
CA MET A 437 10.90 3.88 -4.51
C MET A 437 10.65 4.56 -3.17
N TYR A 438 9.69 4.09 -2.38
CA TYR A 438 9.41 4.67 -1.06
C TYR A 438 9.15 3.67 0.06
N ASN A 439 9.58 4.03 1.28
CA ASN A 439 9.45 3.18 2.47
C ASN A 439 9.97 1.74 2.30
N ASN A 440 10.95 1.51 1.43
CA ASN A 440 11.62 0.23 1.33
C ASN A 440 12.75 0.14 2.37
N TYR A 441 13.03 -1.07 2.85
CA TYR A 441 14.19 -1.37 3.67
C TYR A 441 15.22 -2.13 2.85
N TYR A 442 16.38 -1.52 2.65
CA TYR A 442 17.53 -2.11 1.98
C TYR A 442 18.59 -2.45 3.02
N VAL A 443 18.98 -3.71 3.11
CA VAL A 443 19.97 -4.19 4.07
C VAL A 443 20.93 -5.18 3.42
N ASN A 444 22.23 -4.98 3.62
CA ASN A 444 23.29 -5.80 3.02
C ASN A 444 23.21 -5.82 1.48
N LEU A 445 23.23 -4.63 0.85
CA LEU A 445 23.51 -4.55 -0.58
C LEU A 445 25.03 -4.60 -0.81
N ASN A 446 25.50 -5.63 -1.51
CA ASN A 446 26.94 -5.95 -1.53
C ASN A 446 27.74 -5.13 -2.55
N GLU A 447 27.11 -4.70 -3.66
CA GLU A 447 27.76 -3.89 -4.70
C GLU A 447 27.11 -2.53 -4.89
N SER A 448 25.83 -2.49 -5.29
CA SER A 448 25.11 -1.24 -5.58
C SER A 448 23.59 -1.38 -5.46
N GLY A 449 22.89 -0.28 -5.22
CA GLY A 449 21.43 -0.28 -5.04
C GLY A 449 20.64 0.19 -6.24
N ILE A 450 19.91 1.29 -6.04
CA ILE A 450 19.11 1.96 -7.06
C ILE A 450 20.06 2.54 -8.11
N ASN A 451 20.03 1.96 -9.31
CA ASN A 451 20.94 2.32 -10.40
C ASN A 451 20.16 3.01 -11.52
N SER A 452 20.14 4.34 -11.52
CA SER A 452 19.44 5.18 -12.49
C SER A 452 20.35 5.47 -13.69
N ARG A 453 19.92 5.07 -14.90
CA ARG A 453 20.70 5.13 -16.15
C ARG A 453 19.87 5.61 -17.34
N ALA A 454 20.53 5.98 -18.43
CA ALA A 454 19.92 6.26 -19.74
C ALA A 454 18.69 7.21 -19.64
N GLY A 455 18.82 8.28 -18.86
CA GLY A 455 17.76 9.28 -18.67
C GLY A 455 16.65 8.88 -17.70
N ALA A 456 16.78 7.75 -17.01
CA ALA A 456 15.89 7.33 -15.92
C ALA A 456 15.70 8.42 -14.86
N ARG A 457 14.54 8.42 -14.22
CA ARG A 457 14.24 9.33 -13.11
C ARG A 457 13.72 8.56 -11.91
N ALA A 458 14.55 8.43 -10.88
CA ALA A 458 14.20 7.77 -9.63
C ALA A 458 13.68 8.78 -8.59
N LYS A 459 12.44 8.64 -8.14
CA LYS A 459 11.94 9.30 -6.92
C LYS A 459 12.21 8.36 -5.74
N VAL A 460 13.00 8.80 -4.77
CA VAL A 460 13.50 7.94 -3.68
C VAL A 460 13.14 8.59 -2.35
N ASP A 461 12.04 8.15 -1.75
CA ASP A 461 11.41 8.81 -0.59
C ASP A 461 11.32 7.91 0.66
N ASN A 462 11.81 8.40 1.80
CA ASN A 462 11.65 7.76 3.10
C ASN A 462 12.04 6.27 3.15
N ASN A 463 13.06 5.87 2.40
CA ASN A 463 13.62 4.52 2.48
C ASN A 463 14.66 4.45 3.62
N TYR A 464 14.90 3.24 4.12
CA TYR A 464 15.98 2.96 5.07
C TYR A 464 17.03 2.09 4.39
N PHE A 465 18.26 2.57 4.31
CA PHE A 465 19.41 1.82 3.80
C PHE A 465 20.32 1.48 4.96
N LYS A 466 20.73 0.20 5.09
CA LYS A 466 21.58 -0.28 6.18
C LYS A 466 22.69 -1.19 5.69
N ASN A 467 23.91 -1.02 6.21
CA ASN A 467 25.03 -1.96 5.98
C ASN A 467 25.23 -2.28 4.49
N SER A 468 25.20 -1.26 3.64
CA SER A 468 25.09 -1.44 2.19
C SER A 468 26.13 -0.60 1.46
N LYS A 469 26.40 -0.95 0.21
CA LYS A 469 27.32 -0.23 -0.67
C LYS A 469 26.57 0.45 -1.82
N ASP A 470 27.00 1.68 -2.15
CA ASP A 470 26.60 2.41 -3.36
C ASP A 470 25.08 2.36 -3.64
N VAL A 471 24.28 2.74 -2.64
CA VAL A 471 22.84 2.43 -2.62
C VAL A 471 21.99 3.26 -3.60
N LEU A 472 22.54 4.33 -4.14
CA LEU A 472 21.91 5.18 -5.15
C LEU A 472 22.97 5.80 -6.06
N GLY A 473 22.76 5.77 -7.37
CA GLY A 473 23.63 6.46 -8.32
C GLY A 473 23.44 5.98 -9.75
N THR A 474 24.46 6.23 -10.58
CA THR A 474 24.62 5.65 -11.92
C THR A 474 25.86 4.77 -11.89
N PHE A 475 25.72 3.47 -12.11
CA PHE A 475 26.84 2.52 -12.05
C PHE A 475 26.95 1.71 -13.32
N TYR A 476 28.15 1.28 -13.69
CA TYR A 476 28.47 0.42 -14.84
C TYR A 476 27.99 0.99 -16.20
N THR A 477 27.93 2.31 -16.33
CA THR A 477 27.60 3.01 -17.59
C THR A 477 28.03 4.48 -17.54
N SER A 478 28.30 5.07 -18.70
CA SER A 478 28.44 6.53 -18.86
C SER A 478 27.11 7.23 -19.16
N GLU A 479 26.04 6.48 -19.45
CA GLU A 479 24.71 7.04 -19.71
C GLU A 479 23.97 7.30 -18.41
N ALA A 480 24.08 8.53 -17.90
CA ALA A 480 23.49 8.93 -16.63
C ALA A 480 21.95 8.87 -16.61
N GLY A 481 21.43 8.51 -15.45
CA GLY A 481 20.06 8.82 -15.05
C GLY A 481 20.04 9.93 -14.01
N TYR A 482 18.88 10.14 -13.39
CA TYR A 482 18.63 11.19 -12.43
C TYR A 482 17.85 10.65 -11.23
N TRP A 483 17.88 11.41 -10.13
CA TRP A 483 17.16 11.09 -8.91
C TRP A 483 16.64 12.35 -8.20
N HIS A 484 15.51 12.18 -7.53
CA HIS A 484 14.90 13.14 -6.63
C HIS A 484 14.74 12.43 -5.28
N VAL A 485 15.48 12.89 -4.27
CA VAL A 485 15.55 12.26 -2.95
C VAL A 485 14.82 13.08 -1.89
N ASN A 486 14.16 12.41 -0.94
CA ASN A 486 13.60 13.06 0.25
C ASN A 486 13.53 12.07 1.43
N GLY A 487 13.92 12.52 2.63
CA GLY A 487 13.64 11.80 3.89
C GLY A 487 14.28 10.40 4.07
N ASN A 488 15.23 9.99 3.24
CA ASN A 488 15.89 8.67 3.37
C ASN A 488 16.87 8.64 4.55
N ILE A 489 17.08 7.46 5.13
CA ILE A 489 18.12 7.20 6.13
C ILE A 489 19.22 6.34 5.51
N PHE A 490 20.48 6.77 5.67
CA PHE A 490 21.68 6.07 5.23
C PHE A 490 22.48 5.65 6.47
N ASP A 491 22.26 4.41 6.93
CA ASP A 491 22.88 3.82 8.12
C ASP A 491 24.01 2.87 7.73
N ASN A 492 25.26 3.20 8.08
CA ASN A 492 26.44 2.41 7.74
C ASN A 492 26.54 2.10 6.23
N ILE A 493 26.59 3.16 5.40
CA ILE A 493 26.70 3.05 3.95
C ILE A 493 28.13 3.33 3.51
N THR A 494 28.67 2.43 2.68
CA THR A 494 29.97 2.63 2.01
C THR A 494 29.73 3.20 0.61
N TRP A 495 30.44 4.26 0.27
CA TRP A 495 30.38 4.91 -1.03
C TRP A 495 31.72 4.81 -1.75
N SER A 496 31.70 4.38 -3.00
CA SER A 496 32.87 4.40 -3.88
C SER A 496 33.20 5.83 -4.30
N ALA A 497 34.44 6.07 -4.76
CA ALA A 497 34.78 7.33 -5.40
C ALA A 497 34.14 7.40 -6.81
N PRO A 498 33.70 8.59 -7.27
CA PRO A 498 33.26 8.75 -8.65
C PRO A 498 34.36 8.40 -9.65
N GLY A 499 33.96 7.72 -10.73
CA GLY A 499 34.81 7.28 -11.82
C GLY A 499 34.12 7.41 -13.18
N THR A 500 34.69 6.81 -14.22
CA THR A 500 34.20 6.96 -15.60
C THR A 500 32.81 6.39 -15.84
N ASP A 501 32.46 5.30 -15.16
CA ASP A 501 31.20 4.58 -15.33
C ASP A 501 30.49 4.30 -13.98
N THR A 502 31.05 4.80 -12.89
CA THR A 502 30.61 4.54 -11.51
C THR A 502 30.49 5.87 -10.79
N ASN A 503 29.25 6.34 -10.60
CA ASN A 503 28.92 7.67 -10.11
C ASN A 503 27.88 7.53 -8.97
N PRO A 504 28.34 7.20 -7.75
CA PRO A 504 27.48 7.16 -6.57
C PRO A 504 26.92 8.54 -6.23
N ALA A 505 25.69 8.57 -5.69
CA ALA A 505 25.04 9.79 -5.28
C ALA A 505 25.57 10.35 -3.94
N GLY A 506 26.15 9.49 -3.08
CA GLY A 506 26.67 9.87 -1.77
C GLY A 506 28.18 10.11 -1.74
N PRO A 507 28.74 10.43 -0.56
CA PRO A 507 28.06 10.48 0.73
C PRO A 507 27.08 11.66 0.90
N ASP A 508 27.31 12.76 0.19
CA ASP A 508 26.48 13.97 0.25
C ASP A 508 25.33 13.91 -0.78
N VAL A 509 24.36 13.04 -0.51
CA VAL A 509 23.26 12.76 -1.45
C VAL A 509 22.40 13.99 -1.67
N THR A 510 22.39 14.48 -2.92
CA THR A 510 21.55 15.60 -3.37
C THR A 510 20.69 15.20 -4.56
N SER A 511 19.56 15.89 -4.76
CA SER A 511 18.69 15.66 -5.91
C SER A 511 19.32 16.24 -7.18
N THR A 512 19.26 15.49 -8.28
CA THR A 512 19.71 15.90 -9.62
C THR A 512 18.57 16.27 -10.56
N THR A 513 17.33 16.03 -10.14
CA THR A 513 16.12 16.38 -10.88
C THR A 513 14.93 16.57 -9.94
N ILE A 514 13.79 16.97 -10.51
CA ILE A 514 12.48 16.96 -9.85
C ILE A 514 11.60 15.94 -10.55
N VAL A 515 11.01 15.04 -9.76
CA VAL A 515 10.05 14.02 -10.21
C VAL A 515 8.70 14.26 -9.54
N SER A 516 7.64 14.35 -10.35
CA SER A 516 6.25 14.43 -9.89
C SER A 516 5.59 13.05 -9.93
N ILE A 517 4.80 12.72 -8.91
CA ILE A 517 4.12 11.43 -8.76
C ILE A 517 2.60 11.65 -8.92
N PRO A 518 1.93 11.00 -9.89
CA PRO A 518 0.54 11.31 -10.25
C PRO A 518 -0.52 10.54 -9.45
N TYR A 519 -0.14 9.81 -8.41
CA TYR A 519 -1.06 9.03 -7.57
C TYR A 519 -0.94 9.43 -6.10
N GLY A 520 -1.98 9.12 -5.32
CA GLY A 520 -1.95 9.28 -3.86
C GLY A 520 -1.07 8.21 -3.22
N PHE A 521 -0.22 8.62 -2.27
CA PHE A 521 0.58 7.74 -1.44
C PHE A 521 0.78 8.37 -0.06
N ARG A 522 1.12 7.54 0.92
CA ARG A 522 1.50 7.97 2.27
C ARG A 522 2.93 7.52 2.52
N LEU A 523 3.73 8.41 3.09
CA LEU A 523 5.07 8.09 3.55
C LEU A 523 5.04 7.80 5.05
N ASP A 524 5.58 6.65 5.41
CA ASP A 524 5.93 6.38 6.80
C ASP A 524 7.23 7.09 7.17
N PRO A 525 7.45 7.44 8.45
CA PRO A 525 8.73 7.92 8.92
C PRO A 525 9.83 6.91 8.59
N ALA A 526 10.92 7.35 7.95
CA ALA A 526 11.97 6.45 7.47
C ALA A 526 12.56 5.58 8.59
N ASN A 527 12.67 6.11 9.82
CA ASN A 527 13.16 5.37 10.98
C ASN A 527 12.21 4.24 11.45
N CYS A 528 10.91 4.32 11.13
CA CYS A 528 9.96 3.24 11.42
C CYS A 528 10.03 2.12 10.38
N VAL A 529 10.58 2.38 9.19
CA VAL A 529 10.55 1.44 8.05
C VAL A 529 11.09 0.05 8.42
N PRO A 530 12.24 -0.13 9.08
CA PRO A 530 12.70 -1.48 9.45
C PRO A 530 11.69 -2.28 10.29
N ALA A 531 11.01 -1.64 11.25
CA ALA A 531 10.04 -2.29 12.12
C ALA A 531 8.73 -2.62 11.40
N ILE A 532 8.27 -1.74 10.52
CA ILE A 532 7.10 -1.94 9.67
C ILE A 532 7.36 -3.12 8.72
N ILE A 533 8.45 -3.03 7.96
CA ILE A 533 8.85 -4.06 6.98
C ILE A 533 8.99 -5.43 7.63
N GLY A 534 9.59 -5.52 8.82
CA GLY A 534 9.75 -6.79 9.54
C GLY A 534 8.42 -7.46 9.92
N GLN A 535 7.30 -6.73 9.91
CA GLN A 535 5.97 -7.26 10.22
C GLN A 535 5.08 -7.45 8.99
N THR A 536 5.33 -6.68 7.92
CA THR A 536 4.42 -6.60 6.78
C THR A 536 4.97 -7.33 5.55
N ALA A 537 6.28 -7.25 5.28
CA ALA A 537 6.82 -7.66 3.99
C ALA A 537 6.95 -9.18 3.83
N GLY A 538 6.56 -9.69 2.66
CA GLY A 538 6.69 -11.09 2.25
C GLY A 538 5.35 -11.84 2.20
N ALA A 539 5.43 -13.06 1.67
CA ALA A 539 4.31 -14.00 1.70
C ALA A 539 4.06 -14.50 3.13
N ASN A 540 2.81 -14.91 3.39
CA ASN A 540 2.33 -15.47 4.65
C ASN A 540 2.43 -14.51 5.86
N THR A 541 2.52 -13.20 5.63
CA THR A 541 2.47 -12.19 6.71
C THR A 541 1.04 -11.81 7.11
N GLY A 542 0.04 -12.49 6.53
CA GLY A 542 -1.37 -12.09 6.61
C GLY A 542 -1.69 -10.89 5.71
N MET A 543 -0.79 -10.54 4.79
CA MET A 543 -0.89 -9.36 3.91
C MET A 543 -1.14 -8.07 4.70
N LYS A 544 -0.44 -7.93 5.83
CA LYS A 544 -0.55 -6.74 6.69
C LYS A 544 0.07 -5.55 5.99
N GLU A 545 -0.63 -4.43 6.00
CA GLU A 545 -0.09 -3.17 5.50
C GLU A 545 0.27 -2.24 6.66
N SER A 546 1.12 -1.26 6.37
CA SER A 546 1.47 -0.22 7.32
C SER A 546 0.25 0.60 7.74
N ASN A 547 0.07 0.75 9.05
CA ASN A 547 -0.81 1.77 9.62
C ASN A 547 -0.06 3.10 9.88
N GLY A 548 1.22 3.15 9.50
CA GLY A 548 2.18 4.23 9.71
C GLY A 548 2.47 4.58 11.15
N SER A 549 2.42 3.57 12.01
CA SER A 549 2.99 3.60 13.36
C SER A 549 4.13 2.58 13.45
N CYS A 550 5.23 3.01 14.07
CA CYS A 550 6.10 2.13 14.84
C CYS A 550 5.92 2.49 16.33
#